data_AF-A0A6V7PCD7-F1
#
_entry.id   AF-A0A6V7PCD7-F1
#
_cell.length_a   1.000
_cell.length_b   1.000
_cell.length_c   1.000
_cell.angle_alpha   90.00
_cell.angle_beta   90.00
_cell.angle_gamma   90.00
#
_symmetry.space_group_name_H-M   'P 1'
#
loop_
_entity.id
_entity.type
_entity.pdbx_description
1 polymer ?
#
loop_
_entity_poly.entity_id
_entity_poly.type
_entity_poly.pdbx_seq_one_letter_code
_entity_poly.pdbx_strand_id
1 'polypeptide(L)'
;MRRLAWSIITLLPLLLWRNSPTFLLKPDRTGPDRVVLEKPPKSNQTKSDKIKGKMERVKRMLPIAKHQFKGFPFAITSKGSNRRPSLHSSANSTVNFSFNRSFSVSVHSPEQEVVIALGSNVGDRVRNFDNALNLVKKSGVTITRHGLLYETAPAYVTDQPLFLNSAIRGTTKLGPHELLNVLKQVEKDLGRTNGVRYGPRPIDLDILFYGESKIESESLTIPHERIWERPFVIAPLVDLIGSSVGNEIESSWHSFSRCKGGIFEIWEKLGGESSIGKEGLRRVLPVKNCLWDWSKKTHVMGILNLTPDSFSDGGKFQRVADAVSHVKLLISEGADIVDIGAQSTRPFASRLSPAEELERLIPVLDAIMQIPEIEGKLLSIDTFYSEVAFEAVNRGVHIVNDVSGGKIDPKILSVVGDLKVPYVIMHMRGDPLTMQSKQNLQYEDVCKEVACELYSRVSEAELAGIPLWRVIIDPGIGFSKKLEHNLETLMGLPSIRREIGKRSVGGSHLPILVGPSRKRFLGEICNRTDPVERDPATIAAVTAGILGGANVIRVHNVGYGLDAAKVCDALLKQRKATENV
;
A
#
# COMPACT_ATOMS: atom_id res chain seq x y z
N MET A 1 -34.78 -24.33 28.83
CA MET A 1 -34.42 -25.23 29.95
C MET A 1 -34.50 -26.66 29.43
N ARG A 2 -33.60 -27.61 29.70
CA ARG A 2 -32.32 -27.68 30.46
C ARG A 2 -31.23 -28.14 29.45
N ARG A 3 -30.02 -27.56 29.38
CA ARG A 3 -28.80 -27.80 30.20
C ARG A 3 -28.39 -29.27 30.40
N LEU A 4 -27.11 -29.67 30.55
CA LEU A 4 -25.77 -29.20 30.08
C LEU A 4 -24.71 -30.14 30.72
N ALA A 5 -23.99 -30.98 29.97
CA ALA A 5 -22.80 -31.75 30.41
C ALA A 5 -22.21 -32.54 29.21
N TRP A 6 -20.92 -32.88 29.10
CA TRP A 6 -19.70 -32.48 29.85
C TRP A 6 -18.49 -32.54 28.88
N SER A 7 -17.27 -32.22 29.35
CA SER A 7 -16.14 -31.86 28.48
C SER A 7 -14.94 -32.83 28.51
N ILE A 8 -14.17 -32.85 27.40
CA ILE A 8 -12.71 -33.14 27.30
C ILE A 8 -12.21 -34.55 27.68
N ILE A 9 -11.44 -35.17 26.76
CA ILE A 9 -10.08 -35.71 27.02
C ILE A 9 -9.35 -35.93 25.68
N THR A 10 -8.06 -35.63 25.65
CA THR A 10 -7.13 -35.84 24.52
C THR A 10 -6.11 -36.93 24.88
N LEU A 11 -5.75 -37.81 23.92
CA LEU A 11 -4.36 -38.27 23.62
C LEU A 11 -4.31 -39.49 22.65
N LEU A 12 -3.17 -39.66 21.98
CA LEU A 12 -2.79 -40.83 21.17
C LEU A 12 -2.14 -41.94 22.04
N PRO A 13 -2.13 -43.21 21.58
CA PRO A 13 -1.01 -43.76 20.79
C PRO A 13 -1.49 -44.50 19.50
N LEU A 14 -0.77 -44.57 18.38
CA LEU A 14 0.68 -44.76 18.10
C LEU A 14 1.14 -46.23 18.24
N LEU A 15 0.89 -47.02 17.19
CA LEU A 15 1.48 -48.36 16.97
C LEU A 15 1.24 -48.83 15.52
N LEU A 16 2.28 -48.84 14.66
CA LEU A 16 2.44 -49.74 13.48
C LEU A 16 3.69 -49.42 12.62
N TRP A 17 4.90 -49.43 13.20
CA TRP A 17 6.10 -49.66 12.38
C TRP A 17 7.25 -50.28 13.19
N ARG A 18 7.54 -51.56 12.93
CA ARG A 18 8.72 -52.24 13.46
C ARG A 18 9.04 -53.49 12.62
N ASN A 19 10.08 -53.41 11.80
CA ASN A 19 11.11 -54.43 11.63
C ASN A 19 12.21 -53.88 10.71
N SER A 20 13.46 -53.96 11.19
CA SER A 20 14.66 -53.52 10.48
C SER A 20 15.31 -54.71 9.74
N PRO A 21 16.45 -54.50 9.06
CA PRO A 21 17.71 -54.59 9.80
C PRO A 21 18.65 -53.40 9.60
N THR A 22 19.57 -53.25 10.54
CA THR A 22 20.57 -52.18 10.62
C THR A 22 21.81 -52.44 9.77
N PHE A 23 22.44 -51.38 9.27
CA PHE A 23 23.89 -51.32 9.13
C PHE A 23 24.45 -50.06 9.80
N LEU A 24 25.60 -50.20 10.45
CA LEU A 24 26.27 -49.19 11.27
C LEU A 24 27.67 -48.95 10.69
N LEU A 25 28.02 -47.71 10.37
CA LEU A 25 29.40 -47.28 10.16
C LEU A 25 29.65 -45.92 10.83
N LYS A 26 30.83 -45.79 11.45
CA LYS A 26 31.35 -44.55 12.03
C LYS A 26 32.22 -43.81 10.99
N PRO A 27 32.41 -42.49 11.13
CA PRO A 27 33.35 -41.75 10.30
C PRO A 27 34.80 -42.00 10.72
N ASP A 28 35.73 -41.85 9.79
CA ASP A 28 37.15 -41.60 10.07
C ASP A 28 37.72 -40.57 9.07
N ARG A 29 38.90 -40.02 9.36
CA ARG A 29 39.56 -38.94 8.61
C ARG A 29 40.88 -39.40 7.99
N THR A 30 41.01 -39.27 6.68
CA THR A 30 42.24 -38.78 6.01
C THR A 30 41.93 -38.49 4.54
N GLY A 31 42.71 -37.59 3.94
CA GLY A 31 42.90 -37.51 2.49
C GLY A 31 44.40 -37.39 2.23
N PRO A 32 44.85 -36.78 1.13
CA PRO A 32 44.14 -36.42 -0.10
C PRO A 32 44.81 -37.02 -1.36
N ASP A 33 44.14 -37.03 -2.52
CA ASP A 33 44.88 -36.99 -3.80
C ASP A 33 44.08 -36.48 -5.02
N ARG A 34 44.81 -36.23 -6.12
CA ARG A 34 44.34 -35.79 -7.46
C ARG A 34 44.17 -37.03 -8.39
N VAL A 35 43.64 -36.98 -9.62
CA VAL A 35 43.13 -35.87 -10.47
C VAL A 35 41.62 -36.11 -10.77
N VAL A 36 40.96 -36.08 -11.95
CA VAL A 36 41.24 -35.83 -13.39
C VAL A 36 40.02 -35.08 -13.99
N LEU A 37 40.13 -34.52 -15.20
CA LEU A 37 39.01 -33.94 -15.98
C LEU A 37 38.51 -34.93 -17.03
N GLU A 38 37.19 -35.01 -17.28
CA GLU A 38 36.69 -35.37 -18.63
C GLU A 38 35.25 -34.87 -18.93
N LYS A 39 35.01 -34.54 -20.21
CA LYS A 39 33.75 -34.08 -20.84
C LYS A 39 34.00 -33.93 -22.36
N PRO A 40 32.98 -34.00 -23.24
CA PRO A 40 31.64 -34.57 -23.12
C PRO A 40 31.39 -35.61 -24.25
N PRO A 41 30.13 -35.93 -24.59
CA PRO A 41 29.76 -35.81 -26.01
C PRO A 41 28.46 -35.01 -26.28
N LYS A 42 28.27 -34.60 -27.54
CA LYS A 42 27.04 -33.97 -28.07
C LYS A 42 26.36 -34.89 -29.10
N SER A 43 25.03 -35.00 -29.06
CA SER A 43 24.10 -35.08 -30.22
C SER A 43 22.70 -35.50 -29.72
N ASN A 44 21.61 -34.82 -30.04
CA ASN A 44 20.89 -34.93 -31.31
C ASN A 44 19.87 -33.79 -31.51
N GLN A 45 19.54 -33.50 -32.77
CA GLN A 45 18.43 -32.64 -33.20
C GLN A 45 17.32 -33.47 -33.88
N THR A 46 16.25 -32.80 -34.32
CA THR A 46 15.15 -33.22 -35.22
C THR A 46 13.88 -33.80 -34.59
N LYS A 47 12.75 -33.70 -35.34
CA LYS A 47 11.34 -33.88 -34.94
C LYS A 47 10.83 -32.75 -34.03
N SER A 48 10.37 -31.59 -34.51
CA SER A 48 9.48 -31.24 -35.64
C SER A 48 7.98 -31.49 -35.39
N ASP A 49 7.22 -30.40 -35.48
CA ASP A 49 5.84 -30.27 -35.96
C ASP A 49 4.77 -31.26 -35.45
N LYS A 50 4.07 -30.82 -34.40
CA LYS A 50 2.63 -31.05 -34.21
C LYS A 50 2.03 -29.92 -33.35
N ILE A 51 0.71 -29.73 -33.45
CA ILE A 51 -0.08 -28.73 -32.71
C ILE A 51 0.19 -27.25 -33.09
N LYS A 52 0.29 -26.97 -34.40
CA LYS A 52 -0.35 -25.76 -34.97
C LYS A 52 -1.47 -26.23 -35.89
N GLY A 53 -2.72 -25.85 -35.59
CA GLY A 53 -3.88 -26.18 -36.45
C GLY A 53 -5.13 -26.68 -35.73
N LYS A 54 -5.67 -25.93 -34.75
CA LYS A 54 -7.03 -26.21 -34.25
C LYS A 54 -7.77 -25.02 -33.58
N MET A 55 -7.81 -23.84 -34.21
CA MET A 55 -8.80 -22.81 -33.83
C MET A 55 -9.17 -21.77 -34.91
N GLU A 56 -9.25 -22.19 -36.18
CA GLU A 56 -9.96 -21.44 -37.24
C GLU A 56 -11.05 -22.29 -37.90
N ARG A 57 -12.26 -22.27 -37.33
CA ARG A 57 -13.54 -22.61 -38.00
C ARG A 57 -14.73 -22.44 -37.03
N VAL A 58 -15.32 -21.23 -36.98
CA VAL A 58 -16.78 -20.98 -37.13
C VAL A 58 -16.96 -19.50 -37.50
N LYS A 59 -17.28 -19.21 -38.76
CA LYS A 59 -17.85 -17.92 -39.22
C LYS A 59 -18.58 -18.15 -40.55
N ARG A 60 -19.92 -18.12 -40.53
CA ARG A 60 -20.89 -17.65 -41.58
C ARG A 60 -22.28 -18.27 -41.37
N MET A 61 -23.28 -17.61 -41.97
CA MET A 61 -24.75 -17.80 -41.87
C MET A 61 -25.33 -17.24 -40.55
N LEU A 62 -25.96 -16.03 -40.50
CA LEU A 62 -27.09 -15.41 -41.24
C LEU A 62 -28.48 -15.80 -40.70
N PRO A 63 -29.53 -14.94 -40.78
CA PRO A 63 -29.59 -13.63 -41.46
C PRO A 63 -30.04 -12.44 -40.56
N ILE A 64 -30.24 -11.29 -41.20
CA ILE A 64 -30.75 -10.02 -40.65
C ILE A 64 -32.29 -10.04 -40.56
N ALA A 65 -32.87 -9.39 -39.54
CA ALA A 65 -34.26 -8.94 -39.57
C ALA A 65 -34.37 -7.45 -39.20
N LYS A 66 -34.88 -6.62 -40.12
CA LYS A 66 -35.37 -5.26 -39.84
C LYS A 66 -36.89 -5.32 -39.74
N HIS A 67 -37.51 -4.66 -38.76
CA HIS A 67 -38.89 -4.18 -38.89
C HIS A 67 -39.05 -2.83 -38.17
N GLN A 68 -39.77 -1.91 -38.82
CA GLN A 68 -40.26 -0.67 -38.23
C GLN A 68 -41.68 -0.91 -37.72
N PHE A 69 -42.11 -0.20 -36.68
CA PHE A 69 -43.54 0.16 -36.55
C PHE A 69 -43.69 1.56 -35.96
N LYS A 70 -44.82 2.21 -36.27
CA LYS A 70 -45.08 3.63 -35.97
C LYS A 70 -46.15 3.78 -34.88
N GLY A 71 -45.83 4.55 -33.85
CA GLY A 71 -46.56 5.78 -33.52
C GLY A 71 -47.91 5.75 -32.79
N PHE A 72 -48.20 6.93 -32.22
CA PHE A 72 -49.45 7.43 -31.63
C PHE A 72 -49.87 6.87 -30.24
N PRO A 73 -50.62 7.67 -29.44
CA PRO A 73 -50.52 7.64 -27.98
C PRO A 73 -51.88 7.46 -27.27
N PHE A 74 -51.87 7.51 -25.94
CA PHE A 74 -53.07 7.81 -25.17
C PHE A 74 -52.77 8.74 -23.99
N ALA A 75 -53.59 9.76 -23.83
CA ALA A 75 -53.65 10.60 -22.63
C ALA A 75 -55.05 10.45 -22.02
N ILE A 76 -55.13 10.32 -20.70
CA ILE A 76 -56.42 10.26 -19.96
C ILE A 76 -56.31 11.15 -18.73
N THR A 77 -57.34 11.97 -18.49
CA THR A 77 -57.42 12.92 -17.37
C THR A 77 -58.72 12.76 -16.58
N SER A 78 -58.61 12.52 -15.28
CA SER A 78 -59.68 12.76 -14.28
C SER A 78 -59.00 12.97 -12.92
N LYS A 79 -59.20 14.08 -12.20
CA LYS A 79 -60.43 14.53 -11.50
C LYS A 79 -60.94 13.51 -10.47
N GLY A 80 -60.80 13.87 -9.18
CA GLY A 80 -61.38 13.17 -8.04
C GLY A 80 -61.10 13.89 -6.73
N SER A 81 -62.08 14.63 -6.19
CA SER A 81 -61.93 15.51 -5.02
C SER A 81 -62.88 15.13 -3.88
N ASN A 82 -62.41 15.13 -2.62
CA ASN A 82 -63.17 15.25 -1.36
C ASN A 82 -62.18 15.19 -0.16
N ARG A 83 -62.43 15.70 1.06
CA ARG A 83 -63.26 16.80 1.60
C ARG A 83 -62.79 17.07 3.06
N ARG A 84 -62.99 18.29 3.60
CA ARG A 84 -62.72 18.66 5.03
C ARG A 84 -63.77 18.03 5.99
N PRO A 85 -63.53 17.93 7.32
CA PRO A 85 -63.62 19.05 8.31
C PRO A 85 -62.38 19.14 9.25
N SER A 86 -61.79 20.28 9.65
CA SER A 86 -62.25 21.53 10.31
C SER A 86 -62.33 21.49 11.85
N LEU A 87 -61.63 22.41 12.54
CA LEU A 87 -61.92 22.89 13.90
C LEU A 87 -61.36 24.32 14.11
N HIS A 88 -61.74 24.99 15.19
CA HIS A 88 -61.68 26.46 15.36
C HIS A 88 -60.62 26.98 16.35
N SER A 89 -60.50 28.32 16.41
CA SER A 89 -59.79 29.19 17.39
C SER A 89 -58.29 29.44 17.11
N SER A 90 -57.74 30.62 17.44
CA SER A 90 -58.33 31.94 17.73
C SER A 90 -57.31 33.05 17.37
N ALA A 91 -57.77 34.28 17.15
CA ALA A 91 -56.92 35.39 16.73
C ALA A 91 -56.24 36.11 17.91
N ASN A 92 -55.06 36.70 17.68
CA ASN A 92 -54.62 37.87 18.46
C ASN A 92 -53.64 38.77 17.69
N SER A 93 -53.93 40.08 17.76
CA SER A 93 -53.06 41.26 17.57
C SER A 93 -51.88 41.22 16.58
N THR A 94 -52.01 41.97 15.49
CA THR A 94 -50.93 42.43 14.61
C THR A 94 -50.01 43.46 15.27
N VAL A 95 -48.69 43.38 15.02
CA VAL A 95 -47.84 44.58 14.80
C VAL A 95 -46.86 44.25 13.66
N ASN A 96 -46.85 45.08 12.61
CA ASN A 96 -45.91 44.94 11.50
C ASN A 96 -44.62 45.71 11.80
N PHE A 97 -43.46 45.08 11.58
CA PHE A 97 -42.19 45.78 11.33
C PHE A 97 -41.61 45.31 10.00
N SER A 98 -41.70 46.17 8.99
CA SER A 98 -41.28 45.88 7.61
C SER A 98 -39.77 46.04 7.43
N PHE A 99 -38.99 45.05 7.88
CA PHE A 99 -37.57 44.96 7.52
C PHE A 99 -37.41 44.34 6.13
N ASN A 100 -37.35 45.21 5.12
CA ASN A 100 -37.14 44.82 3.73
C ASN A 100 -35.66 44.46 3.48
N ARG A 101 -35.20 43.33 4.05
CA ARG A 101 -33.89 42.75 3.75
C ARG A 101 -34.03 41.80 2.57
N SER A 102 -33.47 42.18 1.43
CA SER A 102 -33.21 41.30 0.30
C SER A 102 -32.16 40.25 0.71
N PHE A 103 -32.61 39.15 1.32
CA PHE A 103 -31.78 37.97 1.50
C PHE A 103 -31.46 37.39 0.13
N SER A 104 -30.27 37.70 -0.39
CA SER A 104 -29.58 36.86 -1.35
C SER A 104 -29.26 35.54 -0.66
N VAL A 105 -30.23 34.61 -0.67
CA VAL A 105 -30.02 33.24 -0.23
C VAL A 105 -29.00 32.63 -1.17
N SER A 106 -27.73 32.68 -0.76
CA SER A 106 -26.66 31.93 -1.40
C SER A 106 -26.93 30.47 -1.13
N VAL A 107 -27.66 29.83 -2.04
CA VAL A 107 -27.88 28.38 -2.05
C VAL A 107 -26.52 27.74 -2.27
N HIS A 108 -25.81 27.47 -1.16
CA HIS A 108 -24.56 26.74 -1.18
C HIS A 108 -24.88 25.31 -1.64
N SER A 109 -24.43 24.95 -2.84
CA SER A 109 -24.46 23.58 -3.32
C SER A 109 -23.87 22.66 -2.24
N PRO A 110 -24.60 21.64 -1.75
CA PRO A 110 -24.07 20.75 -0.73
C PRO A 110 -22.86 20.00 -1.28
N GLU A 111 -21.79 19.89 -0.48
CA GLU A 111 -20.60 19.16 -0.92
C GLU A 111 -20.96 17.74 -1.33
N GLN A 112 -20.52 17.34 -2.52
CA GLN A 112 -20.73 16.01 -3.07
C GLN A 112 -19.43 15.23 -3.00
N GLU A 113 -19.48 13.98 -2.55
CA GLU A 113 -18.36 13.07 -2.75
C GLU A 113 -18.17 12.78 -4.24
N VAL A 114 -16.91 12.68 -4.67
CA VAL A 114 -16.56 12.35 -6.06
C VAL A 114 -15.46 11.30 -6.07
N VAL A 115 -15.50 10.43 -7.06
CA VAL A 115 -14.40 9.51 -7.39
C VAL A 115 -13.89 9.84 -8.78
N ILE A 116 -12.58 10.07 -8.92
CA ILE A 116 -11.94 10.46 -10.17
C ILE A 116 -10.81 9.46 -10.45
N ALA A 117 -10.79 8.86 -11.64
CA ALA A 117 -9.68 8.05 -12.11
C ALA A 117 -8.57 8.92 -12.72
N LEU A 118 -7.31 8.51 -12.55
CA LEU A 118 -6.12 9.12 -13.14
C LEU A 118 -5.41 8.09 -14.02
N GLY A 119 -5.03 8.49 -15.24
CA GLY A 119 -4.24 7.64 -16.16
C GLY A 119 -3.13 8.43 -16.87
N SER A 120 -1.91 7.91 -16.96
CA SER A 120 -0.77 8.58 -17.64
C SER A 120 0.16 7.59 -18.32
N ASN A 121 0.55 7.84 -19.58
CA ASN A 121 1.56 7.03 -20.27
C ASN A 121 2.58 7.81 -21.11
N VAL A 122 2.67 9.14 -20.98
CA VAL A 122 3.63 9.98 -21.71
C VAL A 122 4.45 10.83 -20.74
N GLY A 123 5.76 10.87 -20.95
CA GLY A 123 6.70 11.64 -20.13
C GLY A 123 6.86 11.09 -18.71
N ASP A 124 7.09 11.98 -17.75
CA ASP A 124 7.18 11.62 -16.33
C ASP A 124 5.77 11.39 -15.76
N ARG A 125 5.32 10.14 -15.87
CA ARG A 125 3.98 9.68 -15.45
C ARG A 125 3.69 9.94 -13.97
N VAL A 126 4.71 9.94 -13.10
CA VAL A 126 4.54 10.19 -11.66
C VAL A 126 4.39 11.68 -11.39
N ARG A 127 5.23 12.52 -11.99
CA ARG A 127 5.12 13.98 -11.90
C ARG A 127 3.84 14.51 -12.56
N ASN A 128 3.35 13.86 -13.61
CA ASN A 128 2.03 14.16 -14.19
C ASN A 128 0.90 13.94 -13.17
N PHE A 129 0.94 12.84 -12.41
CA PHE A 129 0.00 12.59 -11.31
C PHE A 129 0.12 13.67 -10.22
N ASP A 130 1.33 13.94 -9.71
CA ASP A 130 1.54 14.97 -8.68
C ASP A 130 1.08 16.37 -9.10
N ASN A 131 1.30 16.73 -10.37
CA ASN A 131 0.83 17.99 -10.93
C ASN A 131 -0.71 18.01 -11.10
N ALA A 132 -1.30 16.92 -11.57
CA ALA A 132 -2.76 16.81 -11.74
C ALA A 132 -3.49 16.91 -10.40
N LEU A 133 -3.02 16.19 -9.36
CA LEU A 133 -3.57 16.27 -8.01
C LEU A 133 -3.49 17.71 -7.46
N ASN A 134 -2.39 18.41 -7.68
CA ASN A 134 -2.22 19.80 -7.26
C ASN A 134 -3.14 20.78 -7.99
N LEU A 135 -3.39 20.57 -9.29
CA LEU A 135 -4.34 21.40 -10.05
C LEU A 135 -5.79 21.08 -9.64
N VAL A 136 -6.16 19.81 -9.50
CA VAL A 136 -7.48 19.36 -9.01
C VAL A 136 -7.79 19.92 -7.62
N LYS A 137 -6.83 19.91 -6.68
CA LYS A 137 -6.97 20.56 -5.37
C LYS A 137 -7.23 22.07 -5.52
N LYS A 138 -6.43 22.77 -6.33
CA LYS A 138 -6.58 24.23 -6.57
C LYS A 138 -7.91 24.61 -7.22
N SER A 139 -8.53 23.71 -7.99
CA SER A 139 -9.83 23.93 -8.62
C SER A 139 -11.03 23.64 -7.72
N GLY A 140 -10.85 23.35 -6.43
CA GLY A 140 -11.95 23.18 -5.48
C GLY A 140 -12.41 21.73 -5.25
N VAL A 141 -11.48 20.76 -5.35
CA VAL A 141 -11.72 19.37 -4.96
C VAL A 141 -10.86 19.02 -3.74
N THR A 142 -11.49 18.75 -2.60
CA THR A 142 -10.81 18.30 -1.37
C THR A 142 -10.55 16.81 -1.48
N ILE A 143 -9.33 16.40 -1.80
CA ILE A 143 -8.96 14.98 -1.90
C ILE A 143 -8.85 14.35 -0.50
N THR A 144 -9.55 13.24 -0.27
CA THR A 144 -9.65 12.55 1.04
C THR A 144 -9.12 11.12 1.03
N ARG A 145 -9.04 10.46 -0.13
CA ARG A 145 -8.41 9.13 -0.32
C ARG A 145 -7.72 9.00 -1.68
N HIS A 146 -6.73 8.14 -1.75
CA HIS A 146 -6.03 7.71 -2.96
C HIS A 146 -6.07 6.18 -3.04
N GLY A 147 -6.22 5.62 -4.24
CA GLY A 147 -5.99 4.21 -4.47
C GLY A 147 -4.49 3.87 -4.43
N LEU A 148 -4.13 2.62 -4.69
CA LEU A 148 -2.75 2.29 -5.03
C LEU A 148 -2.46 2.65 -6.49
N LEU A 149 -1.19 2.66 -6.85
CA LEU A 149 -0.71 3.01 -8.19
C LEU A 149 -0.44 1.72 -8.97
N TYR A 150 -1.08 1.60 -10.14
CA TYR A 150 -1.06 0.40 -10.98
C TYR A 150 -0.38 0.69 -12.32
N GLU A 151 0.77 0.06 -12.57
CA GLU A 151 1.35 0.04 -13.91
C GLU A 151 0.70 -1.07 -14.76
N THR A 152 0.31 -0.76 -15.99
CA THR A 152 -0.42 -1.68 -16.87
C THR A 152 0.01 -1.61 -18.33
N ALA A 153 -0.20 -2.72 -19.04
CA ALA A 153 -0.18 -2.71 -20.51
C ALA A 153 -1.31 -1.81 -21.07
N PRO A 154 -1.16 -1.26 -22.29
CA PRO A 154 -2.22 -0.51 -22.96
C PRO A 154 -3.40 -1.40 -23.37
N ALA A 155 -4.63 -0.96 -23.08
CA ALA A 155 -5.83 -1.80 -23.22
C ALA A 155 -6.51 -1.78 -24.61
N TYR A 156 -6.16 -0.87 -25.51
CA TYR A 156 -6.86 -0.69 -26.81
C TYR A 156 -5.90 -0.50 -27.99
N VAL A 157 -5.13 0.59 -28.02
CA VAL A 157 -3.98 0.73 -28.91
C VAL A 157 -2.79 0.14 -28.16
N THR A 158 -2.24 -0.98 -28.63
CA THR A 158 -1.21 -1.76 -27.92
C THR A 158 0.21 -1.24 -28.15
N ASP A 159 0.46 -0.57 -29.29
CA ASP A 159 1.74 0.05 -29.62
C ASP A 159 1.86 1.45 -28.97
N GLN A 160 2.01 1.48 -27.65
CA GLN A 160 2.29 2.69 -26.86
C GLN A 160 2.92 2.33 -25.49
N PRO A 161 3.51 3.30 -24.75
CA PRO A 161 4.09 3.02 -23.44
C PRO A 161 3.06 2.57 -22.40
N LEU A 162 3.56 1.88 -21.36
CA LEU A 162 2.77 1.40 -20.22
C LEU A 162 2.06 2.57 -19.50
N PHE A 163 0.82 2.36 -19.11
CA PHE A 163 0.06 3.32 -18.30
C PHE A 163 0.42 3.17 -16.83
N LEU A 164 0.50 4.29 -16.11
CA LEU A 164 0.18 4.35 -14.69
C LEU A 164 -1.30 4.71 -14.53
N ASN A 165 -1.98 4.02 -13.62
CA ASN A 165 -3.40 4.22 -13.31
C ASN A 165 -3.59 4.31 -11.80
N SER A 166 -4.47 5.18 -11.33
CA SER A 166 -5.01 5.15 -9.98
C SER A 166 -6.39 5.84 -9.94
N ALA A 167 -6.91 6.06 -8.75
CA ALA A 167 -8.12 6.82 -8.50
C ALA A 167 -8.00 7.60 -7.19
N ILE A 168 -8.83 8.63 -7.04
CA ILE A 168 -8.97 9.42 -5.82
C ILE A 168 -10.44 9.52 -5.41
N ARG A 169 -10.69 9.61 -4.11
CA ARG A 169 -11.97 10.04 -3.52
C ARG A 169 -11.77 11.43 -2.92
N GLY A 170 -12.79 12.27 -2.98
CA GLY A 170 -12.76 13.62 -2.39
C GLY A 170 -14.15 14.24 -2.32
N THR A 171 -14.24 15.49 -1.86
CA THR A 171 -15.47 16.31 -1.92
C THR A 171 -15.31 17.50 -2.84
N THR A 172 -16.40 18.01 -3.40
CA THR A 172 -16.41 19.28 -4.14
C THR A 172 -17.77 19.99 -4.05
N LYS A 173 -17.77 21.30 -4.36
CA LYS A 173 -18.96 22.16 -4.50
C LYS A 173 -19.33 22.44 -5.97
N LEU A 174 -18.43 22.08 -6.90
CA LEU A 174 -18.65 22.23 -8.34
C LEU A 174 -19.78 21.31 -8.81
N GLY A 175 -20.61 21.77 -9.73
CA GLY A 175 -21.58 20.89 -10.41
C GLY A 175 -20.88 19.79 -11.22
N PRO A 176 -21.57 18.68 -11.58
CA PRO A 176 -20.93 17.54 -12.26
C PRO A 176 -20.33 17.91 -13.63
N HIS A 177 -21.01 18.74 -14.42
CA HIS A 177 -20.49 19.27 -15.70
C HIS A 177 -19.41 20.36 -15.50
N GLU A 178 -19.45 21.08 -14.39
CA GLU A 178 -18.43 22.08 -14.03
C GLU A 178 -17.12 21.39 -13.62
N LEU A 179 -17.20 20.34 -12.80
CA LEU A 179 -16.10 19.44 -12.50
C LEU A 179 -15.53 18.79 -13.77
N LEU A 180 -16.37 18.34 -14.69
CA LEU A 180 -15.90 17.81 -15.98
C LEU A 180 -15.09 18.87 -16.75
N ASN A 181 -15.60 20.11 -16.86
CA ASN A 181 -14.89 21.20 -17.53
C ASN A 181 -13.55 21.51 -16.84
N VAL A 182 -13.52 21.53 -15.52
CA VAL A 182 -12.30 21.68 -14.71
C VAL A 182 -11.29 20.57 -15.03
N LEU A 183 -11.70 19.29 -14.99
CA LEU A 183 -10.80 18.17 -15.29
C LEU A 183 -10.28 18.20 -16.73
N LYS A 184 -11.10 18.65 -17.69
CA LYS A 184 -10.67 18.85 -19.09
C LYS A 184 -9.78 20.07 -19.28
N GLN A 185 -9.79 21.05 -18.38
CA GLN A 185 -8.80 22.12 -18.36
C GLN A 185 -7.48 21.65 -17.73
N VAL A 186 -7.51 20.92 -16.61
CA VAL A 186 -6.30 20.31 -16.00
C VAL A 186 -5.59 19.37 -16.99
N GLU A 187 -6.35 18.61 -17.77
CA GLU A 187 -5.83 17.81 -18.87
C GLU A 187 -5.06 18.66 -19.91
N LYS A 188 -5.64 19.79 -20.36
CA LYS A 188 -4.99 20.71 -21.32
C LYS A 188 -3.75 21.37 -20.74
N ASP A 189 -3.81 21.84 -19.50
CA ASP A 189 -2.71 22.54 -18.82
C ASP A 189 -1.48 21.62 -18.64
N LEU A 190 -1.71 20.31 -18.56
CA LEU A 190 -0.68 19.27 -18.55
C LEU A 190 -0.35 18.72 -19.95
N GLY A 191 -0.72 19.42 -21.02
CA GLY A 191 -0.27 19.16 -22.39
C GLY A 191 -1.12 18.16 -23.18
N ARG A 192 -2.34 17.83 -22.76
CA ARG A 192 -3.25 17.02 -23.58
C ARG A 192 -3.74 17.80 -24.79
N THR A 193 -3.47 17.28 -25.99
CA THR A 193 -3.95 17.80 -27.26
C THR A 193 -5.11 16.95 -27.81
N ASN A 194 -5.77 17.43 -28.89
CA ASN A 194 -6.81 16.68 -29.60
C ASN A 194 -6.20 15.55 -30.45
N GLY A 195 -5.69 14.52 -29.77
CA GLY A 195 -5.08 13.33 -30.39
C GLY A 195 -6.09 12.22 -30.74
N VAL A 196 -5.55 11.07 -31.19
CA VAL A 196 -6.34 9.87 -31.53
C VAL A 196 -7.05 9.32 -30.28
N ARG A 197 -8.33 8.93 -30.42
CA ARG A 197 -9.11 8.31 -29.33
C ARG A 197 -8.39 7.04 -28.82
N TYR A 198 -8.16 6.98 -27.50
CA TYR A 198 -7.37 5.95 -26.81
C TYR A 198 -5.85 5.94 -27.06
N GLY A 199 -5.31 6.98 -27.71
CA GLY A 199 -3.87 7.17 -27.88
C GLY A 199 -3.13 7.63 -26.60
N PRO A 200 -1.80 7.86 -26.72
CA PRO A 200 -0.95 8.25 -25.61
C PRO A 200 -1.27 9.65 -25.09
N ARG A 201 -1.14 9.89 -23.78
CA ARG A 201 -1.33 11.23 -23.19
C ARG A 201 -0.58 11.46 -21.87
N PRO A 202 -0.27 12.73 -21.53
CA PRO A 202 0.32 13.07 -20.24
C PRO A 202 -0.62 12.78 -19.06
N ILE A 203 -1.92 13.05 -19.20
CA ILE A 203 -2.92 12.71 -18.17
C ILE A 203 -4.31 12.46 -18.79
N ASP A 204 -5.07 11.56 -18.16
CA ASP A 204 -6.49 11.24 -18.34
C ASP A 204 -7.18 11.41 -16.98
N LEU A 205 -8.28 12.16 -16.94
CA LEU A 205 -9.08 12.42 -15.74
C LEU A 205 -10.56 12.16 -16.04
N ASP A 206 -11.07 11.03 -15.53
CA ASP A 206 -12.45 10.55 -15.73
C ASP A 206 -13.23 10.54 -14.39
N ILE A 207 -14.40 11.17 -14.34
CA ILE A 207 -15.30 11.12 -13.17
C ILE A 207 -15.97 9.74 -13.13
N LEU A 208 -15.65 8.91 -12.14
CA LEU A 208 -16.25 7.59 -11.98
C LEU A 208 -17.61 7.64 -11.27
N PHE A 209 -17.70 8.42 -10.19
CA PHE A 209 -18.90 8.60 -9.36
C PHE A 209 -19.03 10.05 -8.89
N TYR A 210 -20.26 10.51 -8.66
CA TYR A 210 -20.59 11.85 -8.15
C TYR A 210 -21.83 11.75 -7.24
N GLY A 211 -21.61 11.88 -5.93
CA GLY A 211 -22.57 11.60 -4.87
C GLY A 211 -23.26 10.25 -5.09
N GLU A 212 -24.58 10.27 -4.91
CA GLU A 212 -25.49 9.15 -5.22
C GLU A 212 -26.23 9.36 -6.55
N SER A 213 -25.68 10.21 -7.43
CA SER A 213 -26.36 10.59 -8.67
C SER A 213 -26.08 9.61 -9.81
N LYS A 214 -27.13 9.28 -10.56
CA LYS A 214 -27.00 8.82 -11.95
C LYS A 214 -27.24 10.02 -12.86
N ILE A 215 -26.31 10.27 -13.78
CA ILE A 215 -26.34 11.41 -14.70
C ILE A 215 -26.13 10.86 -16.10
N GLU A 216 -26.98 11.25 -17.04
CA GLU A 216 -26.88 10.88 -18.44
C GLU A 216 -27.15 12.12 -19.29
N SER A 217 -26.20 12.47 -20.15
CA SER A 217 -26.21 13.67 -20.98
C SER A 217 -25.22 13.51 -22.14
N GLU A 218 -25.34 14.33 -23.19
CA GLU A 218 -24.50 14.25 -24.40
C GLU A 218 -22.98 14.36 -24.13
N SER A 219 -22.58 14.94 -22.98
CA SER A 219 -21.18 15.18 -22.59
C SER A 219 -20.72 14.42 -21.35
N LEU A 220 -21.63 13.82 -20.56
CA LEU A 220 -21.31 13.22 -19.27
C LEU A 220 -22.28 12.09 -18.90
N THR A 221 -21.71 10.93 -18.57
CA THR A 221 -22.39 9.74 -18.05
C THR A 221 -21.77 9.32 -16.72
N ILE A 222 -22.56 9.31 -15.64
CA ILE A 222 -22.15 8.89 -14.29
C ILE A 222 -23.15 7.86 -13.76
N PRO A 223 -22.70 6.71 -13.22
CA PRO A 223 -21.29 6.29 -13.12
C PRO A 223 -20.68 6.00 -14.50
N HIS A 224 -19.37 6.23 -14.63
CA HIS A 224 -18.70 6.14 -15.92
C HIS A 224 -18.86 4.77 -16.58
N GLU A 225 -19.40 4.76 -17.81
CA GLU A 225 -19.94 3.56 -18.47
C GLU A 225 -18.97 2.37 -18.51
N ARG A 226 -17.66 2.63 -18.61
CA ARG A 226 -16.59 1.63 -18.79
C ARG A 226 -15.86 1.21 -17.52
N ILE A 227 -16.32 1.60 -16.33
CA ILE A 227 -15.76 1.09 -15.05
C ILE A 227 -15.77 -0.45 -15.09
N TRP A 228 -16.93 -1.02 -15.43
CA TRP A 228 -17.26 -2.44 -15.39
C TRP A 228 -16.46 -3.32 -16.38
N GLU A 229 -15.66 -2.72 -17.26
CA GLU A 229 -14.87 -3.40 -18.30
C GLU A 229 -13.35 -3.40 -18.01
N ARG A 230 -12.88 -2.64 -17.02
CA ARG A 230 -11.48 -2.20 -16.92
C ARG A 230 -10.85 -2.61 -15.58
N PRO A 231 -10.02 -3.67 -15.53
CA PRO A 231 -9.29 -4.05 -14.32
C PRO A 231 -8.46 -2.89 -13.74
N PHE A 232 -7.85 -2.10 -14.61
CA PHE A 232 -7.03 -0.93 -14.27
C PHE A 232 -7.80 0.30 -13.78
N VAL A 233 -9.15 0.27 -13.82
CA VAL A 233 -10.03 1.27 -13.19
C VAL A 233 -10.67 0.69 -11.93
N ILE A 234 -11.07 -0.60 -11.95
CA ILE A 234 -11.70 -1.22 -10.79
C ILE A 234 -10.72 -1.50 -9.64
N ALA A 235 -9.48 -1.92 -9.90
CA ALA A 235 -8.50 -2.14 -8.83
C ALA A 235 -8.27 -0.87 -7.96
N PRO A 236 -7.94 0.31 -8.52
CA PRO A 236 -7.81 1.52 -7.71
C PRO A 236 -9.15 2.09 -7.19
N LEU A 237 -10.29 1.77 -7.80
CA LEU A 237 -11.61 2.08 -7.22
C LEU A 237 -11.89 1.23 -5.98
N VAL A 238 -11.54 -0.05 -6.00
CA VAL A 238 -11.66 -0.99 -4.88
C VAL A 238 -10.77 -0.54 -3.71
N ASP A 239 -9.58 0.00 -3.98
CA ASP A 239 -8.69 0.50 -2.93
C ASP A 239 -9.31 1.62 -2.08
N LEU A 240 -10.20 2.45 -2.66
CA LEU A 240 -10.84 3.62 -2.05
C LEU A 240 -12.02 3.28 -1.11
N ILE A 241 -12.47 2.02 -1.07
CA ILE A 241 -13.62 1.56 -0.28
C ILE A 241 -13.21 0.54 0.79
N GLY A 242 -14.03 0.42 1.84
CA GLY A 242 -13.85 -0.56 2.89
C GLY A 242 -14.52 -1.89 2.56
N SER A 243 -13.94 -3.02 3.03
CA SER A 243 -14.58 -4.34 2.88
C SER A 243 -15.79 -4.54 3.80
N SER A 244 -16.03 -3.63 4.76
CA SER A 244 -17.31 -3.46 5.44
C SER A 244 -17.92 -2.14 4.99
N VAL A 245 -19.09 -2.21 4.34
CA VAL A 245 -19.83 -1.06 3.79
C VAL A 245 -20.03 0.00 4.88
N GLY A 246 -19.43 1.18 4.70
CA GLY A 246 -19.31 2.17 5.77
C GLY A 246 -20.34 3.30 5.74
N ASN A 247 -21.01 3.52 4.60
CA ASN A 247 -21.93 4.63 4.40
C ASN A 247 -22.96 4.37 3.28
N GLU A 248 -23.96 5.26 3.19
CA GLU A 248 -25.04 5.20 2.20
C GLU A 248 -24.52 5.44 0.77
N ILE A 249 -23.52 6.32 0.61
CA ILE A 249 -22.89 6.64 -0.68
C ILE A 249 -22.21 5.41 -1.31
N GLU A 250 -21.39 4.68 -0.56
CA GLU A 250 -20.81 3.40 -0.99
C GLU A 250 -21.90 2.38 -1.33
N SER A 251 -22.97 2.30 -0.52
CA SER A 251 -24.11 1.42 -0.78
C SER A 251 -24.77 1.73 -2.13
N SER A 252 -24.95 3.02 -2.43
CA SER A 252 -25.41 3.51 -3.74
C SER A 252 -24.44 3.17 -4.87
N TRP A 253 -23.12 3.34 -4.70
CA TRP A 253 -22.12 2.95 -5.70
C TRP A 253 -22.13 1.43 -5.98
N HIS A 254 -22.24 0.59 -4.95
CA HIS A 254 -22.42 -0.86 -5.10
C HIS A 254 -23.72 -1.20 -5.84
N SER A 255 -24.82 -0.47 -5.57
CA SER A 255 -26.11 -0.66 -6.25
C SER A 255 -26.11 -0.29 -7.74
N PHE A 256 -25.17 0.54 -8.20
CA PHE A 256 -25.07 0.94 -9.61
C PHE A 256 -24.33 -0.11 -10.46
N SER A 257 -23.65 -1.06 -9.81
CA SER A 257 -23.04 -2.20 -10.48
C SER A 257 -24.10 -3.11 -11.10
N ARG A 258 -23.76 -3.80 -12.20
CA ARG A 258 -24.65 -4.81 -12.83
C ARG A 258 -24.65 -6.17 -12.10
N CYS A 259 -24.01 -6.27 -10.94
CA CYS A 259 -23.80 -7.51 -10.17
C CYS A 259 -24.35 -7.38 -8.73
N LYS A 260 -24.73 -8.50 -8.10
CA LYS A 260 -25.43 -8.48 -6.79
C LYS A 260 -24.49 -8.20 -5.61
N GLY A 261 -23.23 -8.63 -5.69
CA GLY A 261 -22.15 -8.28 -4.76
C GLY A 261 -21.45 -6.96 -5.11
N GLY A 262 -22.07 -6.10 -5.92
CA GLY A 262 -21.56 -4.76 -6.22
C GLY A 262 -20.20 -4.75 -6.91
N ILE A 263 -19.40 -3.72 -6.60
CA ILE A 263 -18.06 -3.50 -7.16
C ILE A 263 -17.13 -4.71 -6.93
N PHE A 264 -17.17 -5.34 -5.75
CA PHE A 264 -16.33 -6.50 -5.42
C PHE A 264 -16.61 -7.73 -6.31
N GLU A 265 -17.88 -8.03 -6.60
CA GLU A 265 -18.20 -9.15 -7.51
C GLU A 265 -17.69 -8.89 -8.95
N ILE A 266 -17.63 -7.62 -9.37
CA ILE A 266 -17.07 -7.26 -10.67
C ILE A 266 -15.52 -7.33 -10.65
N TRP A 267 -14.87 -6.95 -9.55
CA TRP A 267 -13.42 -7.12 -9.40
C TRP A 267 -13.01 -8.59 -9.53
N GLU A 268 -13.67 -9.50 -8.80
CA GLU A 268 -13.40 -10.94 -8.88
C GLU A 268 -13.70 -11.52 -10.28
N LYS A 269 -14.77 -11.05 -10.95
CA LYS A 269 -15.07 -11.40 -12.35
C LYS A 269 -14.03 -10.91 -13.36
N LEU A 270 -13.25 -9.89 -13.02
CA LEU A 270 -12.10 -9.40 -13.78
C LEU A 270 -10.77 -10.06 -13.35
N GLY A 271 -10.83 -11.13 -12.54
CA GLY A 271 -9.69 -11.91 -12.06
C GLY A 271 -9.27 -11.60 -10.62
N GLY A 272 -9.85 -10.57 -10.00
CA GLY A 272 -9.65 -10.19 -8.61
C GLY A 272 -8.18 -9.95 -8.27
N GLU A 273 -7.84 -10.14 -6.99
CA GLU A 273 -6.45 -10.09 -6.51
C GLU A 273 -5.52 -11.08 -7.24
N SER A 274 -6.06 -12.16 -7.80
CA SER A 274 -5.28 -13.15 -8.55
C SER A 274 -4.74 -12.62 -9.89
N SER A 275 -5.26 -11.48 -10.38
CA SER A 275 -4.77 -10.80 -11.59
C SER A 275 -3.51 -9.96 -11.35
N ILE A 276 -3.24 -9.55 -10.10
CA ILE A 276 -2.11 -8.68 -9.78
C ILE A 276 -0.79 -9.46 -9.95
N GLY A 277 0.11 -8.93 -10.77
CA GLY A 277 1.34 -9.59 -11.21
C GLY A 277 1.18 -10.48 -12.45
N LYS A 278 -0.04 -10.68 -12.95
CA LYS A 278 -0.33 -11.33 -14.25
C LYS A 278 -0.63 -10.27 -15.32
N GLU A 279 -0.49 -10.66 -16.59
CA GLU A 279 -0.95 -9.91 -17.78
C GLU A 279 -0.54 -8.41 -17.85
N GLY A 280 0.51 -8.04 -17.13
CA GLY A 280 1.06 -6.67 -17.10
C GLY A 280 0.47 -5.75 -16.02
N LEU A 281 -0.54 -6.17 -15.25
CA LEU A 281 -1.13 -5.38 -14.15
C LEU A 281 -0.28 -5.50 -12.88
N ARG A 282 0.42 -4.43 -12.47
CA ARG A 282 1.35 -4.43 -11.32
C ARG A 282 1.05 -3.28 -10.35
N ARG A 283 0.96 -3.58 -9.04
CA ARG A 283 1.06 -2.55 -8.00
C ARG A 283 2.51 -2.05 -7.92
N VAL A 284 2.70 -0.73 -7.90
CA VAL A 284 4.01 -0.09 -7.93
C VAL A 284 4.05 1.13 -7.01
N LEU A 285 5.18 1.38 -6.36
CA LEU A 285 5.43 2.53 -5.50
C LEU A 285 6.56 3.37 -6.13
N PRO A 286 6.38 4.69 -6.32
CA PRO A 286 7.40 5.54 -6.93
C PRO A 286 8.51 5.86 -5.91
N VAL A 287 9.75 5.49 -6.24
CA VAL A 287 10.94 5.75 -5.42
C VAL A 287 12.13 6.06 -6.32
N LYS A 288 12.96 7.04 -5.97
CA LYS A 288 14.00 7.57 -6.87
C LYS A 288 13.35 7.94 -8.23
N ASN A 289 13.94 7.48 -9.33
CA ASN A 289 13.40 7.62 -10.68
C ASN A 289 12.80 6.28 -11.19
N CYS A 290 12.36 5.38 -10.30
CA CYS A 290 11.85 4.07 -10.67
C CYS A 290 10.51 3.70 -9.99
N LEU A 291 9.89 2.63 -10.49
CA LEU A 291 8.65 2.07 -9.98
C LEU A 291 8.97 0.76 -9.27
N TRP A 292 8.96 0.78 -7.95
CA TRP A 292 9.22 -0.38 -7.12
C TRP A 292 7.97 -1.24 -6.98
N ASP A 293 8.03 -2.41 -7.59
CA ASP A 293 7.06 -3.50 -7.43
C ASP A 293 7.48 -4.37 -6.24
N TRP A 294 6.90 -4.06 -5.08
CA TRP A 294 7.18 -4.71 -3.79
C TRP A 294 6.61 -6.13 -3.65
N SER A 295 5.99 -6.67 -4.72
CA SER A 295 5.38 -8.00 -4.73
C SER A 295 6.29 -9.10 -5.29
N LYS A 296 7.38 -8.72 -5.98
CA LYS A 296 8.30 -9.62 -6.69
C LYS A 296 9.16 -10.49 -5.78
N LYS A 297 9.64 -9.91 -4.68
CA LYS A 297 10.52 -10.54 -3.68
C LYS A 297 10.42 -9.82 -2.35
N THR A 298 10.95 -10.41 -1.30
CA THR A 298 11.25 -9.74 -0.04
C THR A 298 12.47 -8.83 -0.22
N HIS A 299 12.40 -7.60 0.31
CA HIS A 299 13.50 -6.64 0.28
C HIS A 299 14.22 -6.57 1.65
N VAL A 300 15.54 -6.45 1.61
CA VAL A 300 16.38 -6.40 2.82
C VAL A 300 16.84 -4.99 3.11
N MET A 301 16.47 -4.48 4.28
CA MET A 301 16.89 -3.18 4.81
C MET A 301 17.98 -3.37 5.87
N GLY A 302 19.20 -2.97 5.55
CA GLY A 302 20.35 -2.98 6.47
C GLY A 302 20.34 -1.76 7.40
N ILE A 303 20.58 -1.97 8.69
CA ILE A 303 20.53 -0.91 9.72
C ILE A 303 21.91 -0.28 9.94
N LEU A 304 22.03 1.04 9.79
CA LEU A 304 23.20 1.84 10.19
C LEU A 304 22.82 2.79 11.34
N ASN A 305 23.21 2.45 12.58
CA ASN A 305 23.01 3.33 13.75
C ASN A 305 24.26 4.21 13.97
N LEU A 306 24.14 5.53 13.90
CA LEU A 306 25.23 6.49 14.16
C LEU A 306 25.34 6.88 15.64
N THR A 307 24.83 6.03 16.52
CA THR A 307 24.84 6.23 17.98
C THR A 307 26.24 6.07 18.58
N PRO A 308 26.62 6.80 19.64
CA PRO A 308 27.99 6.76 20.21
C PRO A 308 28.49 5.35 20.51
N ASP A 309 27.63 4.50 21.10
CA ASP A 309 27.91 3.11 21.47
C ASP A 309 28.21 2.17 20.28
N SER A 310 28.07 2.64 19.04
CA SER A 310 28.27 1.83 17.82
C SER A 310 29.62 2.06 17.13
N PHE A 311 30.34 3.12 17.50
CA PHE A 311 31.64 3.51 16.94
C PHE A 311 32.53 4.11 18.04
N SER A 312 32.68 3.36 19.15
CA SER A 312 33.12 3.89 20.46
C SER A 312 34.54 4.44 20.52
N ASP A 313 35.44 3.96 19.66
CA ASP A 313 36.89 4.08 19.88
C ASP A 313 37.56 5.18 19.01
N GLY A 314 36.77 5.88 18.19
CA GLY A 314 37.27 6.80 17.16
C GLY A 314 36.94 8.29 17.37
N GLY A 315 37.77 9.18 16.79
CA GLY A 315 37.45 10.61 16.61
C GLY A 315 36.41 10.86 15.51
N LYS A 316 35.96 12.12 15.32
CA LYS A 316 34.87 12.45 14.37
C LYS A 316 35.08 11.87 12.96
N PHE A 317 36.28 11.99 12.39
CA PHE A 317 36.60 11.46 11.05
C PHE A 317 36.62 9.93 10.99
N GLN A 318 37.09 9.26 12.06
CA GLN A 318 37.12 7.79 12.12
C GLN A 318 35.69 7.24 12.05
N ARG A 319 34.76 7.80 12.82
CA ARG A 319 33.34 7.38 12.82
C ARG A 319 32.67 7.50 11.44
N VAL A 320 33.05 8.51 10.64
CA VAL A 320 32.58 8.65 9.25
C VAL A 320 33.15 7.54 8.37
N ALA A 321 34.45 7.25 8.48
CA ALA A 321 35.08 6.15 7.76
C ALA A 321 34.49 4.78 8.16
N ASP A 322 34.28 4.54 9.45
CA ASP A 322 33.69 3.30 9.98
C ASP A 322 32.25 3.12 9.48
N ALA A 323 31.43 4.18 9.51
CA ALA A 323 30.06 4.15 9.01
C ALA A 323 30.00 3.89 7.50
N VAL A 324 30.87 4.53 6.71
CA VAL A 324 31.00 4.26 5.26
C VAL A 324 31.46 2.82 5.00
N SER A 325 32.42 2.29 5.77
CA SER A 325 32.85 0.90 5.69
C SER A 325 31.72 -0.08 6.05
N HIS A 326 30.88 0.26 7.04
CA HIS A 326 29.71 -0.54 7.39
C HIS A 326 28.64 -0.51 6.27
N VAL A 327 28.41 0.63 5.63
CA VAL A 327 27.49 0.74 4.47
C VAL A 327 27.98 -0.12 3.31
N LYS A 328 29.29 -0.10 3.00
CA LYS A 328 29.89 -1.00 2.00
C LYS A 328 29.69 -2.48 2.37
N LEU A 329 29.84 -2.85 3.64
CA LEU A 329 29.56 -4.21 4.12
C LEU A 329 28.09 -4.60 3.90
N LEU A 330 27.13 -3.82 4.40
CA LEU A 330 25.68 -4.05 4.23
C LEU A 330 25.30 -4.20 2.74
N ILE A 331 25.91 -3.39 1.87
CA ILE A 331 25.71 -3.46 0.41
C ILE A 331 26.30 -4.75 -0.18
N SER A 332 27.49 -5.16 0.25
CA SER A 332 28.15 -6.39 -0.21
C SER A 332 27.45 -7.67 0.27
N GLU A 333 26.86 -7.64 1.47
CA GLU A 333 25.95 -8.68 1.98
C GLU A 333 24.61 -8.72 1.23
N GLY A 334 24.32 -7.69 0.42
CA GLY A 334 23.21 -7.67 -0.53
C GLY A 334 21.97 -6.90 -0.08
N ALA A 335 22.11 -5.89 0.79
CA ALA A 335 21.01 -5.00 1.17
C ALA A 335 20.40 -4.32 -0.08
N ASP A 336 19.07 -4.20 -0.11
CA ASP A 336 18.34 -3.40 -1.11
C ASP A 336 18.25 -1.93 -0.67
N ILE A 337 18.09 -1.72 0.64
CA ILE A 337 17.93 -0.44 1.31
C ILE A 337 18.96 -0.37 2.44
N VAL A 338 19.65 0.75 2.61
CA VAL A 338 20.36 1.05 3.87
C VAL A 338 19.58 2.14 4.61
N ASP A 339 19.29 1.89 5.88
CA ASP A 339 18.46 2.75 6.72
C ASP A 339 19.29 3.32 7.86
N ILE A 340 19.41 4.64 7.86
CA ILE A 340 20.38 5.40 8.66
C ILE A 340 19.64 6.02 9.85
N GLY A 341 20.06 5.72 11.07
CA GLY A 341 19.51 6.30 12.29
C GLY A 341 20.56 7.07 13.07
N ALA A 342 20.45 8.39 13.15
CA ALA A 342 21.37 9.26 13.90
C ALA A 342 20.99 9.42 15.39
N GLN A 343 19.75 9.08 15.74
CA GLN A 343 19.20 9.07 17.09
C GLN A 343 18.79 7.65 17.51
N SER A 344 18.90 7.33 18.81
CA SER A 344 18.54 6.01 19.34
C SER A 344 17.05 5.93 19.62
N THR A 345 16.34 5.03 18.93
CA THR A 345 14.91 4.74 19.16
C THR A 345 14.69 3.61 20.20
N ARG A 346 15.76 3.21 20.91
CA ARG A 346 15.71 2.16 21.94
C ARG A 346 14.91 2.62 23.19
N PRO A 347 14.31 1.71 23.96
CA PRO A 347 13.66 2.05 25.23
C PRO A 347 14.59 2.83 26.17
N PHE A 348 14.06 3.90 26.76
CA PHE A 348 14.73 4.80 27.71
C PHE A 348 15.93 5.59 27.14
N ALA A 349 16.10 5.62 25.81
CA ALA A 349 17.07 6.51 25.18
C ALA A 349 16.72 7.99 25.38
N SER A 350 17.72 8.82 25.69
CA SER A 350 17.57 10.27 25.68
C SER A 350 17.35 10.78 24.26
N ARG A 351 16.51 11.82 24.12
CA ARG A 351 16.31 12.49 22.84
C ARG A 351 17.46 13.43 22.51
N LEU A 352 17.77 13.54 21.22
CA LEU A 352 18.56 14.63 20.64
C LEU A 352 17.62 15.75 20.19
N SER A 353 18.12 16.98 20.09
CA SER A 353 17.49 18.00 19.25
C SER A 353 17.69 17.69 17.76
N PRO A 354 16.85 18.25 16.85
CA PRO A 354 17.06 18.11 15.41
C PRO A 354 18.47 18.55 14.96
N ALA A 355 19.00 19.62 15.55
CA ALA A 355 20.34 20.12 15.24
C ALA A 355 21.47 19.13 15.62
N GLU A 356 21.37 18.47 16.79
CA GLU A 356 22.33 17.44 17.20
C GLU A 356 22.21 16.15 16.38
N GLU A 357 21.01 15.83 15.88
CA GLU A 357 20.80 14.72 14.95
C GLU A 357 21.41 15.03 13.58
N LEU A 358 21.22 16.25 13.06
CA LEU A 358 21.86 16.74 11.83
C LEU A 358 23.39 16.77 11.91
N GLU A 359 23.97 17.23 13.04
CA GLU A 359 25.44 17.28 13.22
C GLU A 359 26.08 15.87 13.12
N ARG A 360 25.34 14.84 13.54
CA ARG A 360 25.76 13.43 13.42
C ARG A 360 25.49 12.85 12.04
N LEU A 361 24.36 13.19 11.44
CA LEU A 361 23.90 12.65 10.17
C LEU A 361 24.68 13.19 8.97
N ILE A 362 24.75 14.51 8.83
CA ILE A 362 25.19 15.17 7.58
C ILE A 362 26.59 14.70 7.14
N PRO A 363 27.65 14.70 8.00
CA PRO A 363 28.99 14.29 7.56
C PRO A 363 29.08 12.82 7.13
N VAL A 364 28.21 11.96 7.64
CA VAL A 364 28.14 10.54 7.27
C VAL A 364 27.34 10.37 5.98
N LEU A 365 26.20 11.05 5.84
CA LEU A 365 25.35 11.01 4.65
C LEU A 365 26.08 11.58 3.42
N ASP A 366 26.74 12.74 3.57
CA ASP A 366 27.54 13.37 2.50
C ASP A 366 28.66 12.42 2.02
N ALA A 367 29.30 11.69 2.93
CA ALA A 367 30.33 10.70 2.61
C ALA A 367 29.76 9.43 1.93
N ILE A 368 28.59 8.95 2.35
CA ILE A 368 27.87 7.84 1.70
C ILE A 368 27.42 8.22 0.28
N MET A 369 27.12 9.50 0.01
CA MET A 369 26.81 9.96 -1.35
C MET A 369 28.00 9.94 -2.32
N GLN A 370 29.24 9.84 -1.82
CA GLN A 370 30.43 9.77 -2.68
C GLN A 370 30.90 8.34 -3.00
N ILE A 371 30.31 7.29 -2.41
CA ILE A 371 30.77 5.91 -2.66
C ILE A 371 30.04 5.27 -3.86
N PRO A 372 30.74 4.64 -4.81
CA PRO A 372 30.10 4.05 -5.99
C PRO A 372 29.18 2.87 -5.63
N GLU A 373 29.41 2.19 -4.50
CA GLU A 373 28.58 1.06 -4.07
C GLU A 373 27.11 1.44 -3.77
N ILE A 374 26.80 2.73 -3.56
CA ILE A 374 25.42 3.20 -3.36
C ILE A 374 24.61 3.27 -4.67
N GLU A 375 25.24 3.12 -5.84
CA GLU A 375 24.54 3.06 -7.12
C GLU A 375 23.59 1.84 -7.17
N GLY A 376 22.38 2.06 -7.70
CA GLY A 376 21.33 1.04 -7.72
C GLY A 376 20.71 0.70 -6.34
N LYS A 377 21.20 1.28 -5.24
CA LYS A 377 20.64 1.11 -3.89
C LYS A 377 19.65 2.21 -3.52
N LEU A 378 18.82 1.92 -2.52
CA LEU A 378 17.96 2.89 -1.84
C LEU A 378 18.55 3.27 -0.49
N LEU A 379 18.26 4.51 -0.06
CA LEU A 379 18.54 5.00 1.29
C LEU A 379 17.24 5.36 1.99
N SER A 380 17.21 5.10 3.30
CA SER A 380 16.15 5.45 4.21
C SER A 380 16.73 6.21 5.42
N ILE A 381 15.96 7.13 6.01
CA ILE A 381 16.33 7.86 7.23
C ILE A 381 15.36 7.49 8.36
N ASP A 382 15.88 6.83 9.41
CA ASP A 382 15.17 6.53 10.67
C ASP A 382 15.16 7.81 11.52
N THR A 383 14.15 8.64 11.31
CA THR A 383 13.96 9.92 12.01
C THR A 383 12.48 10.27 12.15
N PHE A 384 12.16 10.96 13.24
CA PHE A 384 10.83 11.51 13.53
C PHE A 384 10.79 13.05 13.49
N TYR A 385 11.83 13.69 12.94
CA TYR A 385 11.95 15.14 12.79
C TYR A 385 11.83 15.60 11.34
N SER A 386 10.99 16.59 11.09
CA SER A 386 10.72 17.15 9.75
C SER A 386 11.93 17.83 9.12
N GLU A 387 12.72 18.58 9.91
CA GLU A 387 13.97 19.20 9.46
C GLU A 387 15.02 18.15 9.04
N VAL A 388 15.13 17.05 9.80
CA VAL A 388 16.06 15.96 9.49
C VAL A 388 15.62 15.23 8.21
N ALA A 389 14.33 14.92 8.08
CA ALA A 389 13.76 14.31 6.89
C ALA A 389 13.98 15.17 5.63
N PHE A 390 13.75 16.48 5.73
CA PHE A 390 13.98 17.45 4.64
C PHE A 390 15.45 17.51 4.21
N GLU A 391 16.35 17.72 5.16
CA GLU A 391 17.79 17.90 4.89
C GLU A 391 18.47 16.61 4.40
N ALA A 392 17.94 15.44 4.80
CA ALA A 392 18.35 14.13 4.31
C ALA A 392 17.86 13.85 2.89
N VAL A 393 16.59 14.14 2.56
CA VAL A 393 16.04 13.91 1.22
C VAL A 393 16.66 14.87 0.19
N ASN A 394 16.94 16.12 0.58
CA ASN A 394 17.70 17.07 -0.26
C ASN A 394 19.13 16.57 -0.60
N ARG A 395 19.68 15.64 0.18
CA ARG A 395 20.96 14.95 -0.08
C ARG A 395 20.82 13.63 -0.85
N GLY A 396 19.61 13.26 -1.28
CA GLY A 396 19.38 12.01 -2.02
C GLY A 396 19.04 10.80 -1.16
N VAL A 397 18.57 10.99 0.10
CA VAL A 397 17.82 9.92 0.79
C VAL A 397 16.48 9.69 0.06
N HIS A 398 16.09 8.43 -0.06
CA HIS A 398 15.01 8.00 -0.96
C HIS A 398 13.69 7.67 -0.24
N ILE A 399 13.74 7.44 1.08
CA ILE A 399 12.61 7.02 1.93
C ILE A 399 12.76 7.71 3.30
N VAL A 400 11.65 8.14 3.91
CA VAL A 400 11.64 8.59 5.30
C VAL A 400 10.96 7.53 6.16
N ASN A 401 11.58 7.16 7.28
CA ASN A 401 11.16 6.08 8.16
C ASN A 401 10.87 6.63 9.56
N ASP A 402 9.59 6.90 9.87
CA ASP A 402 9.19 7.51 11.14
C ASP A 402 8.61 6.47 12.11
N VAL A 403 9.40 6.17 13.14
CA VAL A 403 9.01 5.32 14.27
C VAL A 403 7.78 5.84 15.05
N SER A 404 7.44 7.12 14.93
CA SER A 404 6.27 7.73 15.58
C SER A 404 5.00 7.70 14.73
N GLY A 405 5.11 7.52 13.41
CA GLY A 405 3.99 7.59 12.48
C GLY A 405 3.29 8.96 12.48
N GLY A 406 4.05 10.05 12.53
CA GLY A 406 3.59 11.43 12.62
C GLY A 406 3.13 11.88 14.01
N LYS A 407 3.55 11.18 15.09
CA LYS A 407 3.12 11.49 16.47
C LYS A 407 4.10 12.37 17.27
N ILE A 408 5.37 12.51 16.86
CA ILE A 408 6.36 13.34 17.61
C ILE A 408 6.52 14.74 17.00
N ASP A 409 6.78 14.87 15.69
CA ASP A 409 6.81 16.16 15.01
C ASP A 409 5.52 16.38 14.19
N PRO A 410 4.67 17.37 14.53
CA PRO A 410 3.42 17.61 13.80
C PRO A 410 3.61 18.08 12.35
N LYS A 411 4.82 18.48 11.94
CA LYS A 411 5.13 18.92 10.57
C LYS A 411 5.56 17.79 9.64
N ILE A 412 5.96 16.61 10.14
CA ILE A 412 6.64 15.62 9.30
C ILE A 412 5.73 15.08 8.18
N LEU A 413 4.42 14.97 8.41
CA LEU A 413 3.47 14.49 7.40
C LEU A 413 3.34 15.45 6.21
N SER A 414 3.27 16.77 6.45
CA SER A 414 3.19 17.75 5.36
C SER A 414 4.54 17.90 4.65
N VAL A 415 5.65 17.93 5.39
CA VAL A 415 7.00 17.99 4.81
C VAL A 415 7.28 16.78 3.93
N VAL A 416 6.95 15.56 4.35
CA VAL A 416 7.11 14.36 3.51
C VAL A 416 6.14 14.36 2.32
N GLY A 417 4.93 14.93 2.48
CA GLY A 417 4.00 15.18 1.38
C GLY A 417 4.57 16.07 0.28
N ASP A 418 5.25 17.17 0.65
CA ASP A 418 5.92 18.07 -0.29
C ASP A 418 7.20 17.45 -0.90
N LEU A 419 7.98 16.69 -0.11
CA LEU A 419 9.18 15.97 -0.55
C LEU A 419 8.87 14.82 -1.51
N LYS A 420 7.64 14.29 -1.52
CA LYS A 420 7.15 13.29 -2.49
C LYS A 420 7.94 11.97 -2.52
N VAL A 421 8.63 11.65 -1.43
CA VAL A 421 9.27 10.35 -1.20
C VAL A 421 8.32 9.36 -0.52
N PRO A 422 8.59 8.05 -0.60
CA PRO A 422 7.96 7.06 0.24
C PRO A 422 8.14 7.30 1.74
N TYR A 423 7.15 6.89 2.52
CA TYR A 423 7.07 7.13 3.96
C TYR A 423 6.71 5.84 4.72
N VAL A 424 7.57 5.42 5.66
CA VAL A 424 7.27 4.32 6.58
C VAL A 424 6.56 4.88 7.81
N ILE A 425 5.33 4.42 8.03
CA ILE A 425 4.49 4.72 9.19
C ILE A 425 4.59 3.54 10.15
N MET A 426 5.34 3.69 11.24
CA MET A 426 5.39 2.66 12.29
C MET A 426 4.35 2.88 13.38
N HIS A 427 3.86 1.78 13.96
CA HIS A 427 3.04 1.83 15.17
C HIS A 427 3.88 2.01 16.46
N MET A 428 3.73 3.15 17.11
CA MET A 428 4.16 3.36 18.50
C MET A 428 3.08 4.08 19.34
N ARG A 429 2.98 3.72 20.63
CA ARG A 429 2.25 4.43 21.69
C ARG A 429 3.25 5.11 22.63
N GLY A 430 3.10 6.40 22.86
CA GLY A 430 4.14 7.21 23.50
C GLY A 430 5.35 7.42 22.60
N ASP A 431 6.54 7.39 23.20
CA ASP A 431 7.83 7.69 22.58
C ASP A 431 8.96 6.79 23.15
N PRO A 432 10.24 6.88 22.73
CA PRO A 432 11.30 6.01 23.23
C PRO A 432 11.47 6.00 24.76
N LEU A 433 11.14 7.09 25.46
CA LEU A 433 11.18 7.17 26.93
C LEU A 433 9.95 6.49 27.58
N THR A 434 8.76 6.67 27.00
CA THR A 434 7.48 6.31 27.61
C THR A 434 6.83 5.04 27.04
N MET A 435 7.31 4.50 25.92
CA MET A 435 6.66 3.38 25.21
C MET A 435 6.55 2.10 26.05
N GLN A 436 7.45 1.91 27.02
CA GLN A 436 7.43 0.77 27.95
C GLN A 436 6.66 1.07 29.26
N SER A 437 5.87 2.15 29.30
CA SER A 437 4.99 2.44 30.46
C SER A 437 3.87 1.41 30.58
N LYS A 438 3.35 1.22 31.81
CA LYS A 438 2.23 0.29 32.06
C LYS A 438 1.01 0.59 31.17
N GLN A 439 0.76 1.87 30.87
CA GLN A 439 -0.35 2.32 30.02
C GLN A 439 -0.09 2.00 28.54
N ASN A 440 1.09 2.30 28.01
CA ASN A 440 1.43 2.05 26.59
C ASN A 440 1.57 0.55 26.25
N LEU A 441 1.67 -0.31 27.28
CA LEU A 441 1.74 -1.77 27.18
C LEU A 441 0.39 -2.49 27.40
N GLN A 442 -0.73 -1.79 27.54
CA GLN A 442 -2.08 -2.38 27.63
C GLN A 442 -2.73 -2.49 26.25
N TYR A 443 -3.21 -3.69 25.91
CA TYR A 443 -4.00 -4.00 24.72
C TYR A 443 -5.02 -5.08 25.12
N GLU A 444 -6.20 -5.05 24.50
CA GLU A 444 -7.22 -6.11 24.53
C GLU A 444 -7.06 -7.05 23.33
N ASP A 445 -6.72 -6.49 22.16
CA ASP A 445 -6.39 -7.21 20.93
C ASP A 445 -5.33 -6.40 20.18
N VAL A 446 -4.06 -6.78 20.37
CA VAL A 446 -2.92 -6.05 19.79
C VAL A 446 -3.01 -5.97 18.26
N CYS A 447 -3.54 -7.00 17.58
CA CYS A 447 -3.62 -7.00 16.12
C CYS A 447 -4.66 -6.00 15.62
N LYS A 448 -5.84 -6.00 16.24
CA LYS A 448 -6.93 -5.08 15.92
C LYS A 448 -6.58 -3.64 16.28
N GLU A 449 -6.00 -3.41 17.46
CA GLU A 449 -5.60 -2.07 17.90
C GLU A 449 -4.47 -1.50 17.04
N VAL A 450 -3.42 -2.28 16.76
CA VAL A 450 -2.32 -1.86 15.87
C VAL A 450 -2.83 -1.53 14.48
N ALA A 451 -3.74 -2.34 13.92
CA ALA A 451 -4.38 -2.07 12.63
C ALA A 451 -5.20 -0.76 12.64
N CYS A 452 -5.94 -0.48 13.71
CA CYS A 452 -6.75 0.73 13.83
C CYS A 452 -5.89 1.99 13.99
N GLU A 453 -4.84 1.94 14.81
CA GLU A 453 -3.91 3.07 14.99
C GLU A 453 -3.05 3.32 13.75
N LEU A 454 -2.54 2.27 13.10
CA LEU A 454 -1.83 2.40 11.82
C LEU A 454 -2.73 3.06 10.77
N TYR A 455 -3.94 2.54 10.55
CA TYR A 455 -4.83 3.11 9.53
C TYR A 455 -5.28 4.55 9.85
N SER A 456 -5.36 4.91 11.14
CA SER A 456 -5.52 6.31 11.54
C SER A 456 -4.33 7.16 11.06
N ARG A 457 -3.08 6.74 11.31
CA ARG A 457 -1.89 7.47 10.83
C ARG A 457 -1.77 7.50 9.31
N VAL A 458 -2.12 6.42 8.61
CA VAL A 458 -2.23 6.40 7.14
C VAL A 458 -3.24 7.45 6.64
N SER A 459 -4.41 7.54 7.28
CA SER A 459 -5.43 8.54 6.91
C SER A 459 -4.96 9.98 7.12
N GLU A 460 -4.24 10.27 8.20
CA GLU A 460 -3.64 11.58 8.46
C GLU A 460 -2.57 11.92 7.41
N ALA A 461 -1.75 10.94 7.02
CA ALA A 461 -0.74 11.09 5.98
C ALA A 461 -1.37 11.39 4.60
N GLU A 462 -2.47 10.72 4.23
CA GLU A 462 -3.21 11.01 3.00
C GLU A 462 -3.75 12.45 2.96
N LEU A 463 -4.33 12.91 4.07
CA LEU A 463 -4.86 14.27 4.20
C LEU A 463 -3.75 15.33 4.18
N ALA A 464 -2.59 15.02 4.77
CA ALA A 464 -1.38 15.84 4.69
C ALA A 464 -0.72 15.85 3.29
N GLY A 465 -1.17 14.98 2.37
CA GLY A 465 -0.74 14.96 0.97
C GLY A 465 0.23 13.85 0.58
N ILE A 466 0.49 12.87 1.47
CA ILE A 466 1.23 11.64 1.14
C ILE A 466 0.22 10.62 0.55
N PRO A 467 0.14 10.43 -0.78
CA PRO A 467 -0.83 9.50 -1.36
C PRO A 467 -0.52 8.06 -0.95
N LEU A 468 -1.57 7.22 -0.87
CA LEU A 468 -1.48 5.84 -0.40
C LEU A 468 -0.39 5.01 -1.09
N TRP A 469 -0.13 5.25 -2.39
CA TRP A 469 0.93 4.59 -3.16
C TRP A 469 2.38 4.96 -2.77
N ARG A 470 2.58 5.92 -1.85
CA ARG A 470 3.89 6.25 -1.23
C ARG A 470 4.04 5.67 0.18
N VAL A 471 3.01 5.05 0.75
CA VAL A 471 3.02 4.60 2.15
C VAL A 471 3.59 3.19 2.31
N ILE A 472 4.35 2.98 3.37
CA ILE A 472 4.80 1.68 3.89
C ILE A 472 4.36 1.62 5.36
N ILE A 473 3.98 0.45 5.88
CA ILE A 473 3.54 0.31 7.29
C ILE A 473 4.42 -0.68 8.07
N ASP A 474 4.82 -0.34 9.30
CA ASP A 474 5.46 -1.27 10.25
C ASP A 474 4.56 -1.43 11.50
N PRO A 475 4.10 -2.65 11.83
CA PRO A 475 3.38 -2.96 13.07
C PRO A 475 4.11 -2.64 14.39
N GLY A 476 5.37 -2.22 14.35
CA GLY A 476 6.15 -1.74 15.48
C GLY A 476 6.56 -2.88 16.41
N ILE A 477 7.23 -3.91 15.88
CA ILE A 477 7.72 -5.02 16.70
C ILE A 477 8.69 -4.48 17.77
N GLY A 478 8.45 -4.82 19.04
CA GLY A 478 9.18 -4.34 20.20
C GLY A 478 8.94 -2.88 20.58
N PHE A 479 8.06 -2.16 19.88
CA PHE A 479 7.65 -0.80 20.20
C PHE A 479 6.27 -0.80 20.87
N SER A 480 6.23 -0.33 22.10
CA SER A 480 5.04 -0.32 22.97
C SER A 480 4.38 -1.69 23.10
N LYS A 481 5.14 -2.79 23.18
CA LYS A 481 4.64 -4.17 23.20
C LYS A 481 5.46 -5.08 24.13
N LYS A 482 4.75 -5.90 24.92
CA LYS A 482 5.30 -7.01 25.72
C LYS A 482 5.75 -8.18 24.84
N LEU A 483 6.41 -9.18 25.41
CA LEU A 483 6.86 -10.39 24.70
C LEU A 483 5.71 -11.07 23.94
N GLU A 484 4.57 -11.27 24.59
CA GLU A 484 3.38 -11.93 24.07
C GLU A 484 2.83 -11.12 22.88
N HIS A 485 2.63 -9.82 23.09
CA HIS A 485 2.12 -8.89 22.09
C HIS A 485 3.04 -8.81 20.85
N ASN A 486 4.36 -9.02 21.02
CA ASN A 486 5.31 -9.08 19.90
C ASN A 486 5.15 -10.35 19.06
N LEU A 487 4.93 -11.50 19.71
CA LEU A 487 4.65 -12.77 19.02
C LEU A 487 3.29 -12.71 18.30
N GLU A 488 2.26 -12.21 18.98
CA GLU A 488 0.92 -11.99 18.42
C GLU A 488 0.95 -11.07 17.21
N THR A 489 1.66 -9.92 17.29
CA THR A 489 1.80 -8.99 16.16
C THR A 489 2.53 -9.64 14.98
N LEU A 490 3.59 -10.42 15.24
CA LEU A 490 4.42 -11.04 14.21
C LEU A 490 3.71 -12.19 13.48
N MET A 491 2.93 -13.01 14.19
CA MET A 491 2.06 -14.02 13.58
C MET A 491 0.79 -13.40 12.98
N GLY A 492 0.37 -12.26 13.51
CA GLY A 492 -0.89 -11.58 13.22
C GLY A 492 -0.88 -10.64 12.02
N LEU A 493 0.20 -10.55 11.24
CA LEU A 493 0.26 -9.70 10.02
C LEU A 493 -0.95 -9.88 9.08
N PRO A 494 -1.45 -11.11 8.80
CA PRO A 494 -2.66 -11.30 7.99
C PRO A 494 -3.94 -10.76 8.67
N SER A 495 -4.00 -10.77 10.01
CA SER A 495 -5.08 -10.16 10.78
C SER A 495 -4.99 -8.63 10.75
N ILE A 496 -3.80 -8.06 10.89
CA ILE A 496 -3.58 -6.61 10.78
C ILE A 496 -4.04 -6.11 9.40
N ARG A 497 -3.61 -6.76 8.30
CA ARG A 497 -4.10 -6.45 6.94
C ARG A 497 -5.63 -6.50 6.85
N ARG A 498 -6.26 -7.56 7.36
CA ARG A 498 -7.73 -7.73 7.32
C ARG A 498 -8.48 -6.66 8.13
N GLU A 499 -7.97 -6.25 9.28
CA GLU A 499 -8.60 -5.20 10.11
C GLU A 499 -8.41 -3.78 9.53
N ILE A 500 -7.35 -3.54 8.74
CA ILE A 500 -7.22 -2.35 7.89
C ILE A 500 -8.21 -2.41 6.71
N GLY A 501 -8.31 -3.57 6.04
CA GLY A 501 -9.15 -3.81 4.87
C GLY A 501 -10.63 -3.47 5.03
N LYS A 502 -11.14 -3.56 6.27
CA LYS A 502 -12.50 -3.11 6.63
C LYS A 502 -12.76 -1.63 6.31
N ARG A 503 -11.72 -0.79 6.28
CA ARG A 503 -11.80 0.67 6.11
C ARG A 503 -11.20 1.18 4.79
N SER A 504 -10.20 0.49 4.27
CA SER A 504 -9.68 0.66 2.91
C SER A 504 -9.01 -0.64 2.48
N VAL A 505 -9.46 -1.21 1.36
CA VAL A 505 -8.82 -2.38 0.76
C VAL A 505 -7.40 -2.06 0.31
N GLY A 506 -7.14 -0.87 -0.23
CA GLY A 506 -5.79 -0.43 -0.61
C GLY A 506 -4.84 -0.35 0.60
N GLY A 507 -5.34 0.14 1.74
CA GLY A 507 -4.63 0.10 3.02
C GLY A 507 -4.22 -1.32 3.44
N SER A 508 -5.03 -2.34 3.11
CA SER A 508 -4.68 -3.74 3.39
C SER A 508 -3.60 -4.32 2.47
N HIS A 509 -3.36 -3.70 1.31
CA HIS A 509 -2.39 -4.11 0.30
C HIS A 509 -1.06 -3.35 0.37
N LEU A 510 -0.93 -2.34 1.24
CA LEU A 510 0.32 -1.61 1.50
C LEU A 510 1.50 -2.55 1.79
N PRO A 511 2.73 -2.21 1.37
CA PRO A 511 3.92 -2.95 1.77
C PRO A 511 4.09 -2.92 3.30
N ILE A 512 4.29 -4.11 3.90
CA ILE A 512 4.61 -4.24 5.33
C ILE A 512 6.13 -4.31 5.50
N LEU A 513 6.66 -3.50 6.41
CA LEU A 513 8.01 -3.61 6.94
C LEU A 513 7.96 -4.28 8.31
N VAL A 514 8.94 -5.14 8.63
CA VAL A 514 9.13 -5.68 9.99
C VAL A 514 10.59 -5.61 10.43
N GLY A 515 10.83 -5.02 11.60
CA GLY A 515 12.17 -4.94 12.20
C GLY A 515 12.33 -5.71 13.51
N PRO A 516 12.22 -7.06 13.57
CA PRO A 516 12.41 -7.82 14.80
C PRO A 516 13.89 -7.88 15.28
N SER A 517 14.84 -7.46 14.45
CA SER A 517 16.27 -7.77 14.60
C SER A 517 16.88 -7.37 15.94
N ARG A 518 17.51 -8.35 16.59
CA ARG A 518 18.23 -8.24 17.89
C ARG A 518 17.41 -7.71 19.08
N LYS A 519 16.09 -7.54 18.93
CA LYS A 519 15.20 -6.97 19.96
C LYS A 519 15.09 -7.87 21.19
N ARG A 520 14.87 -7.22 22.35
CA ARG A 520 14.93 -7.81 23.69
C ARG A 520 14.10 -9.09 23.86
N PHE A 521 12.88 -9.15 23.32
CA PHE A 521 12.00 -10.32 23.46
C PHE A 521 12.59 -11.61 22.86
N LEU A 522 13.41 -11.51 21.80
CA LEU A 522 14.15 -12.67 21.26
C LEU A 522 15.24 -13.15 22.23
N GLY A 523 15.85 -12.21 22.96
CA GLY A 523 16.80 -12.51 24.04
C GLY A 523 16.13 -13.18 25.24
N GLU A 524 14.92 -12.78 25.59
CA GLU A 524 14.12 -13.38 26.67
C GLU A 524 13.67 -14.80 26.31
N ILE A 525 13.25 -15.05 25.07
CA ILE A 525 12.85 -16.39 24.59
C ILE A 525 14.05 -17.34 24.49
N CYS A 526 15.19 -16.87 23.98
CA CYS A 526 16.36 -17.72 23.68
C CYS A 526 17.46 -17.68 24.76
N ASN A 527 17.23 -17.01 25.90
CA ASN A 527 18.23 -16.75 26.95
C ASN A 527 19.53 -16.08 26.44
N ARG A 528 19.40 -15.03 25.62
CA ARG A 528 20.51 -14.30 24.98
C ARG A 528 20.55 -12.83 25.44
N THR A 529 21.50 -12.51 26.31
CA THR A 529 21.73 -11.17 26.88
C THR A 529 22.40 -10.22 25.87
N ASP A 530 23.37 -10.72 25.10
CA ASP A 530 23.99 -9.99 24.00
C ASP A 530 22.99 -9.82 22.82
N PRO A 531 22.81 -8.60 22.26
CA PRO A 531 22.08 -8.39 21.03
C PRO A 531 22.60 -9.21 19.82
N VAL A 532 23.91 -9.41 19.67
CA VAL A 532 24.54 -10.09 18.52
C VAL A 532 24.18 -11.58 18.51
N GLU A 533 24.19 -12.25 19.67
CA GLU A 533 23.78 -13.66 19.79
C GLU A 533 22.30 -13.91 19.44
N ARG A 534 21.49 -12.86 19.24
CA ARG A 534 20.11 -12.95 18.78
C ARG A 534 19.95 -12.97 17.26
N ASP A 535 21.03 -13.00 16.48
CA ASP A 535 20.91 -13.11 15.02
C ASP A 535 20.19 -14.42 14.58
N PRO A 536 20.47 -15.62 15.13
CA PRO A 536 19.69 -16.82 14.80
C PRO A 536 18.20 -16.71 15.15
N ALA A 537 17.87 -16.10 16.31
CA ALA A 537 16.49 -15.84 16.72
C ALA A 537 15.82 -14.77 15.83
N THR A 538 16.59 -13.80 15.33
CA THR A 538 16.15 -12.82 14.34
C THR A 538 15.76 -13.52 13.04
N ILE A 539 16.54 -14.51 12.58
CA ILE A 539 16.24 -15.26 11.36
C ILE A 539 14.94 -16.04 11.48
N ALA A 540 14.69 -16.70 12.61
CA ALA A 540 13.39 -17.32 12.88
C ALA A 540 12.24 -16.30 12.84
N ALA A 541 12.43 -15.11 13.43
CA ALA A 541 11.43 -14.06 13.47
C ALA A 541 11.13 -13.42 12.10
N VAL A 542 12.14 -13.10 11.28
CA VAL A 542 11.91 -12.57 9.93
C VAL A 542 11.30 -13.64 9.01
N THR A 543 11.69 -14.90 9.16
CA THR A 543 11.07 -16.03 8.42
C THR A 543 9.56 -16.08 8.67
N ALA A 544 9.13 -15.99 9.93
CA ALA A 544 7.71 -15.92 10.27
C ALA A 544 7.03 -14.67 9.67
N GLY A 545 7.67 -13.50 9.76
CA GLY A 545 7.14 -12.25 9.20
C GLY A 545 6.95 -12.28 7.68
N ILE A 546 7.92 -12.81 6.92
CA ILE A 546 7.85 -12.92 5.47
C ILE A 546 6.73 -13.89 5.05
N LEU A 547 6.66 -15.07 5.68
CA LEU A 547 5.61 -16.05 5.41
C LEU A 547 4.21 -15.53 5.81
N GLY A 548 4.14 -14.61 6.78
CA GLY A 548 2.96 -13.84 7.16
C GLY A 548 2.63 -12.63 6.25
N GLY A 549 3.45 -12.34 5.24
CA GLY A 549 3.20 -11.29 4.25
C GLY A 549 3.87 -9.94 4.52
N ALA A 550 5.01 -9.91 5.21
CA ALA A 550 5.94 -8.79 5.16
C ALA A 550 6.64 -8.69 3.79
N ASN A 551 6.95 -7.47 3.37
CA ASN A 551 7.59 -7.14 2.09
C ASN A 551 9.02 -6.60 2.28
N VAL A 552 9.31 -6.00 3.44
CA VAL A 552 10.63 -5.50 3.83
C VAL A 552 11.01 -6.07 5.20
N ILE A 553 12.25 -6.54 5.34
CA ILE A 553 12.81 -6.94 6.64
C ILE A 553 13.94 -5.99 7.03
N ARG A 554 13.90 -5.45 8.25
CA ARG A 554 14.91 -4.52 8.80
C ARG A 554 15.85 -5.26 9.76
N VAL A 555 17.13 -5.40 9.38
CA VAL A 555 18.10 -6.31 10.00
C VAL A 555 19.50 -5.70 10.18
N HIS A 556 20.18 -6.11 11.25
CA HIS A 556 21.59 -5.76 11.49
C HIS A 556 22.57 -6.67 10.73
N ASN A 557 22.19 -7.93 10.50
CA ASN A 557 22.94 -8.91 9.74
C ASN A 557 22.20 -9.13 8.41
N VAL A 558 22.76 -8.60 7.33
CA VAL A 558 22.08 -8.55 6.04
C VAL A 558 22.24 -9.87 5.30
N GLY A 559 23.41 -10.51 5.37
CA GLY A 559 23.67 -11.80 4.71
C GLY A 559 22.68 -12.88 5.15
N TYR A 560 22.53 -13.08 6.47
CA TYR A 560 21.57 -14.03 7.00
C TYR A 560 20.11 -13.63 6.70
N GLY A 561 19.79 -12.34 6.74
CA GLY A 561 18.46 -11.82 6.39
C GLY A 561 18.10 -12.08 4.92
N LEU A 562 19.07 -11.89 4.02
CA LEU A 562 18.92 -12.12 2.59
C LEU A 562 18.73 -13.60 2.25
N ASP A 563 19.43 -14.51 2.92
CA ASP A 563 19.22 -15.94 2.70
C ASP A 563 17.87 -16.41 3.25
N ALA A 564 17.41 -15.87 4.38
CA ALA A 564 16.05 -16.08 4.86
C ALA A 564 15.00 -15.57 3.85
N ALA A 565 15.20 -14.38 3.29
CA ALA A 565 14.36 -13.79 2.25
C ALA A 565 14.28 -14.69 1.00
N LYS A 566 15.42 -15.11 0.43
CA LYS A 566 15.48 -16.01 -0.73
C LYS A 566 14.73 -17.32 -0.50
N VAL A 567 14.90 -17.94 0.67
CA VAL A 567 14.23 -19.21 1.03
C VAL A 567 12.73 -19.01 1.19
N CYS A 568 12.29 -17.96 1.89
CA CYS A 568 10.87 -17.66 2.04
C CYS A 568 10.20 -17.33 0.69
N ASP A 569 10.83 -16.53 -0.16
CA ASP A 569 10.31 -16.19 -1.48
C ASP A 569 10.18 -17.44 -2.38
N ALA A 570 11.14 -18.37 -2.30
CA ALA A 570 11.07 -19.65 -3.01
C ALA A 570 9.91 -20.53 -2.50
N LEU A 571 9.70 -20.62 -1.18
CA LEU A 571 8.59 -21.34 -0.56
C LEU A 571 7.23 -20.72 -0.95
N LEU A 572 7.11 -19.38 -0.90
CA LEU A 572 5.90 -18.65 -1.30
C LEU A 572 5.61 -18.82 -2.80
N LYS A 573 6.63 -18.82 -3.65
CA LYS A 573 6.49 -19.11 -5.09
C LYS A 573 6.02 -20.55 -5.34
N GLN A 574 6.56 -21.53 -4.61
CA GLN A 574 6.12 -22.92 -4.73
C GLN A 574 4.68 -23.10 -4.24
N ARG A 575 4.30 -22.45 -3.13
CA ARG A 575 2.92 -22.50 -2.62
C ARG A 575 1.93 -21.93 -3.64
N LYS A 576 2.22 -20.76 -4.21
CA LYS A 576 1.43 -20.16 -5.29
C LYS A 576 1.33 -21.09 -6.51
N ALA A 577 2.40 -21.79 -6.88
CA ALA A 577 2.36 -22.75 -7.98
C ALA A 577 1.43 -23.93 -7.69
N THR A 578 1.40 -24.45 -6.46
CA THR A 578 0.47 -25.53 -6.06
C THR A 578 -0.98 -25.04 -5.81
N GLU A 579 -1.19 -23.76 -5.51
CA GLU A 579 -2.53 -23.15 -5.34
C GLU A 579 -3.22 -22.84 -6.69
N ASN A 580 -2.53 -23.01 -7.83
CA ASN A 580 -3.06 -22.79 -9.19
C ASN A 580 -3.13 -24.10 -10.02
N VAL A 581 -3.20 -25.26 -9.35
CA VAL A 581 -3.33 -26.62 -9.94
C VAL A 581 -4.53 -27.33 -9.34
#